data_AF-A0A0G1S767-F1
#
_entry.id   AF-A0A0G1S767-F1
#
_cell.length_a   1.000
_cell.length_b   1.000
_cell.length_c   1.000
_cell.angle_alpha   90.00
_cell.angle_beta   90.00
_cell.angle_gamma   90.00
#
_symmetry.space_group_name_H-M   'P 1'
#
loop_
_entity.id
_entity.type
_entity.pdbx_description
1 polymer ?
#
loop_
_entity_poly.entity_id
_entity_poly.type
_entity_poly.pdbx_seq_one_letter_code
_entity_poly.pdbx_strand_id
1 'polypeptide(L)'
;MSGGVDSSVAALLLKQKGYDVVGVFMKNWSQNLAGGECAWARDQEDARKVAAKIGIPIYTFDFEEEYKKRVVDYMLKEYAAGKTPNPDVMCNKEEKALSLGADFVATGHYVRRSPEFPISNFQFPNDTEIAENFGIENSLKIENYKLKIAKDQNKDQSYFLWTLTQEQLKHCLFPIGDYLKSEAGGAEEQKRRSIRETARKFGLPTADKKDSQGVRVFEIANSGKSGTD
;
A
#
# COMPACT_ATOMS: atom_id res chain seq x y z
N MET A 1 6.08 -3.77 -0.75
CA MET A 1 7.14 -3.44 -1.72
C MET A 1 7.18 -4.48 -2.83
N SER A 2 6.70 -4.15 -4.02
CA SER A 2 6.70 -5.06 -5.19
C SER A 2 8.01 -5.06 -5.98
N GLY A 3 8.98 -4.21 -5.63
CA GLY A 3 10.14 -3.93 -6.48
C GLY A 3 9.85 -2.92 -7.60
N GLY A 4 8.66 -2.32 -7.63
CA GLY A 4 8.29 -1.22 -8.51
C GLY A 4 8.35 0.15 -7.82
N VAL A 5 8.47 1.21 -8.62
CA VAL A 5 8.66 2.60 -8.17
C VAL A 5 7.55 3.10 -7.22
N ASP A 6 6.31 2.68 -7.45
CA ASP A 6 5.15 3.17 -6.69
C ASP A 6 5.22 2.74 -5.23
N SER A 7 5.53 1.45 -5.01
CA SER A 7 5.76 0.91 -3.68
C SER A 7 7.01 1.54 -3.04
N SER A 8 8.12 1.63 -3.79
CA SER A 8 9.35 2.27 -3.29
C SER A 8 9.13 3.69 -2.76
N VAL A 9 8.34 4.50 -3.47
CA VAL A 9 8.02 5.86 -3.05
C VAL A 9 6.98 5.89 -1.93
N ALA A 10 5.99 4.98 -1.92
CA ALA A 10 5.06 4.86 -0.82
C ALA A 10 5.77 4.60 0.53
N ALA A 11 6.71 3.64 0.56
CA ALA A 11 7.51 3.34 1.74
C ALA A 11 8.37 4.54 2.18
N LEU A 12 9.00 5.22 1.22
CA LEU A 12 9.78 6.43 1.48
C LEU A 12 8.93 7.54 2.11
N LEU A 13 7.75 7.81 1.55
CA LEU A 13 6.84 8.84 2.04
C LEU A 13 6.36 8.54 3.46
N LEU A 14 6.06 7.28 3.77
CA LEU A 14 5.67 6.88 5.12
C LEU A 14 6.82 7.06 6.12
N LYS A 15 8.04 6.67 5.73
CA LYS A 15 9.22 6.89 6.57
C LYS A 15 9.44 8.39 6.83
N GLN A 16 9.27 9.24 5.82
CA GLN A 16 9.37 10.70 5.98
C GLN A 16 8.28 11.29 6.88
N LYS A 17 7.09 10.69 6.88
CA LYS A 17 6.01 11.06 7.80
C LYS A 17 6.22 10.53 9.24
N GLY A 18 7.33 9.83 9.51
CA GLY A 18 7.71 9.37 10.86
C GLY A 18 7.10 8.03 11.26
N TYR A 19 6.53 7.27 10.33
CA TYR A 19 6.07 5.91 10.62
C TYR A 19 7.27 4.97 10.83
N ASP A 20 7.08 3.96 11.68
CA ASP A 20 7.97 2.81 11.72
C ASP A 20 7.57 1.86 10.58
N VAL A 21 8.37 1.86 9.51
CA VAL A 21 8.01 1.22 8.24
C VAL A 21 8.77 -0.09 8.09
N VAL A 22 8.03 -1.15 7.80
CA VAL A 22 8.55 -2.47 7.46
C VAL A 22 8.14 -2.82 6.03
N GLY A 23 9.14 -3.08 5.19
CA GLY A 23 8.92 -3.57 3.84
C GLY A 23 8.43 -5.02 3.85
N VAL A 24 7.44 -5.33 3.02
CA VAL A 24 7.03 -6.71 2.74
C VAL A 24 7.09 -6.98 1.24
N PHE A 25 7.81 -8.02 0.86
CA PHE A 25 7.74 -8.62 -0.47
C PHE A 25 6.90 -9.90 -0.39
N MET A 26 5.99 -10.08 -1.35
CA MET A 26 5.15 -11.27 -1.40
C MET A 26 5.48 -12.09 -2.63
N LYS A 27 5.92 -13.31 -2.42
CA LYS A 27 6.12 -14.31 -3.46
C LYS A 27 4.80 -15.04 -3.66
N ASN A 28 4.01 -14.58 -4.63
CA ASN A 28 2.70 -15.17 -4.95
C ASN A 28 2.79 -16.23 -6.06
N TRP A 29 3.88 -16.22 -6.83
CA TRP A 29 4.11 -17.15 -7.93
C TRP A 29 5.61 -17.20 -8.24
N SER A 30 6.16 -18.41 -8.40
CA SER A 30 7.57 -18.60 -8.77
C SER A 30 7.78 -19.36 -10.07
N GLN A 31 6.72 -19.98 -10.60
CA GLN A 31 6.84 -20.86 -11.75
C GLN A 31 6.92 -20.05 -13.04
N ASN A 32 7.78 -20.48 -13.95
CA ASN A 32 7.83 -19.93 -15.30
C ASN A 32 6.52 -20.28 -16.03
N LEU A 33 5.91 -19.27 -16.65
CA LEU A 33 4.76 -19.47 -17.52
C LEU A 33 5.25 -19.72 -18.95
N ALA A 34 4.44 -20.41 -19.76
CA ALA A 34 4.69 -20.59 -21.18
C ALA A 34 4.69 -19.21 -21.87
N GLY A 35 5.86 -18.58 -22.00
CA GLY A 35 6.01 -17.22 -22.53
C GLY A 35 7.09 -16.35 -21.85
N GLY A 36 7.70 -16.77 -20.74
CA GLY A 36 8.83 -16.02 -20.17
C GLY A 36 9.32 -16.48 -18.79
N GLU A 37 10.48 -15.98 -18.39
CA GLU A 37 11.05 -16.17 -17.05
C GLU A 37 10.25 -15.39 -16.01
N CYS A 38 9.95 -16.03 -14.87
CA CYS A 38 9.29 -15.35 -13.75
C CYS A 38 10.23 -14.32 -13.11
N ALA A 39 9.83 -13.05 -13.13
CA ALA A 39 10.67 -11.93 -12.69
C ALA A 39 10.78 -11.77 -11.16
N TRP A 40 10.14 -12.64 -10.37
CA TRP A 40 9.99 -12.48 -8.92
C TRP A 40 11.32 -12.26 -8.18
N ALA A 41 12.39 -12.96 -8.59
CA ALA A 41 13.70 -12.85 -7.95
C ALA A 41 14.34 -11.48 -8.20
N ARG A 42 14.19 -10.93 -9.42
CA ARG A 42 14.68 -9.58 -9.77
C ARG A 42 13.87 -8.50 -9.04
N ASP A 43 12.55 -8.67 -8.98
CA ASP A 43 11.66 -7.76 -8.26
C ASP A 43 11.92 -7.75 -6.75
N GLN A 44 12.18 -8.93 -6.17
CA GLN A 44 12.56 -9.07 -4.77
C GLN A 44 13.89 -8.35 -4.49
N GLU A 45 14.87 -8.52 -5.38
CA GLU A 45 16.17 -7.87 -5.24
C GLU A 45 16.06 -6.35 -5.34
N ASP A 46 15.25 -5.82 -6.27
CA ASP A 46 14.98 -4.40 -6.36
C ASP A 46 14.30 -3.85 -5.09
N ALA A 47 13.33 -4.60 -4.53
CA ALA A 47 12.69 -4.24 -3.28
C ALA A 47 13.70 -4.18 -2.12
N ARG A 48 14.63 -5.15 -2.04
CA ARG A 48 15.71 -5.15 -1.05
C ARG A 48 16.65 -3.97 -1.21
N LYS A 49 17.07 -3.66 -2.43
CA LYS A 49 17.94 -2.51 -2.72
C LYS A 49 17.29 -1.19 -2.31
N VAL A 50 16.00 -1.02 -2.60
CA VAL A 50 15.23 0.15 -2.15
C VAL A 50 15.16 0.19 -0.64
N ALA A 51 14.79 -0.91 0.03
CA ALA A 51 14.68 -0.98 1.47
C ALA A 51 16.00 -0.63 2.18
N ALA A 52 17.12 -1.17 1.67
CA ALA A 52 18.46 -0.82 2.14
C ALA A 52 18.79 0.66 1.92
N LYS A 53 18.44 1.22 0.75
CA LYS A 53 18.67 2.63 0.41
C LYS A 53 17.92 3.59 1.32
N ILE A 54 16.65 3.29 1.62
CA ILE A 54 15.82 4.13 2.49
C ILE A 54 15.96 3.73 3.97
N GLY A 55 16.71 2.68 4.30
CA GLY A 55 16.99 2.24 5.67
C GLY A 55 15.77 1.68 6.41
N ILE A 56 15.04 0.75 5.80
CA ILE A 56 13.94 0.01 6.44
C ILE A 56 14.20 -1.49 6.37
N PRO A 57 13.76 -2.28 7.37
CA PRO A 57 13.77 -3.74 7.26
C PRO A 57 12.81 -4.20 6.15
N ILE A 58 13.10 -5.34 5.52
CA ILE A 58 12.23 -5.97 4.53
C ILE A 58 12.15 -7.48 4.74
N TYR A 59 10.93 -8.01 4.75
CA TYR A 59 10.65 -9.44 4.86
C TYR A 59 10.06 -9.99 3.56
N THR A 60 10.26 -11.27 3.31
CA THR A 60 9.59 -11.99 2.23
C THR A 60 8.64 -13.01 2.82
N PHE A 61 7.39 -12.99 2.37
CA PHE A 61 6.40 -14.03 2.65
C PHE A 61 6.11 -14.81 1.37
N ASP A 62 6.13 -16.14 1.50
CA ASP A 62 5.65 -17.04 0.46
C ASP A 62 4.12 -17.19 0.63
N PHE A 63 3.40 -16.92 -0.45
CA PHE A 63 1.95 -16.96 -0.54
C PHE A 63 1.49 -17.75 -1.76
N GLU A 64 2.35 -18.58 -2.35
CA GLU A 64 2.04 -19.30 -3.59
C GLU A 64 0.84 -20.24 -3.44
N GLU A 65 0.75 -20.96 -2.33
CA GLU A 65 -0.34 -21.90 -2.09
C GLU A 65 -1.68 -21.18 -1.91
N GLU A 66 -1.71 -20.12 -1.10
CA GLU A 66 -2.91 -19.32 -0.88
C GLU A 66 -3.33 -18.59 -2.15
N TYR A 67 -2.36 -18.06 -2.90
CA TYR A 67 -2.62 -17.39 -4.16
C TYR A 67 -3.18 -18.35 -5.22
N LYS A 68 -2.62 -19.56 -5.33
CA LYS A 68 -3.15 -20.59 -6.22
C LYS A 68 -4.61 -20.93 -5.87
N LYS A 69 -4.88 -21.25 -4.61
CA LYS A 69 -6.23 -21.62 -4.16
C LYS A 69 -7.26 -20.52 -4.33
N ARG A 70 -6.91 -19.28 -4.00
CA ARG A 70 -7.89 -18.18 -3.92
C ARG A 70 -8.04 -17.42 -5.23
N VAL A 71 -6.97 -17.33 -6.02
CA VAL A 71 -6.95 -16.54 -7.26
C VAL A 71 -6.93 -17.46 -8.46
N VAL A 72 -5.94 -18.36 -8.57
CA VAL A 72 -5.79 -19.19 -9.78
C VAL A 72 -6.96 -20.16 -9.96
N ASP A 73 -7.32 -20.92 -8.93
CA ASP A 73 -8.41 -21.90 -9.02
C ASP A 73 -9.76 -21.21 -9.31
N TYR A 74 -9.98 -20.02 -8.73
CA TYR A 74 -11.14 -19.17 -9.05
C TYR A 74 -11.14 -18.75 -10.54
N MET A 75 -10.01 -18.24 -11.04
CA MET A 75 -9.88 -17.80 -12.43
C MET A 75 -10.18 -18.96 -13.39
N LEU A 76 -9.58 -20.13 -13.15
CA LEU A 76 -9.80 -21.32 -13.96
C LEU A 76 -11.27 -21.76 -13.95
N LYS A 77 -11.93 -21.74 -12.78
CA LYS A 77 -13.34 -22.08 -12.65
C LYS A 77 -14.24 -21.12 -13.43
N GLU A 78 -14.01 -19.82 -13.33
CA GLU A 78 -14.83 -18.83 -14.05
C GLU A 78 -14.58 -18.87 -15.56
N TYR A 79 -13.34 -19.07 -16.01
CA TYR A 79 -13.04 -19.29 -17.42
C TYR A 79 -13.71 -20.56 -17.96
N ALA A 80 -13.68 -21.67 -17.20
CA ALA A 80 -14.39 -22.89 -17.57
C ALA A 80 -15.91 -22.68 -17.67
N ALA A 81 -16.46 -21.71 -16.93
CA ALA A 81 -17.85 -21.30 -17.02
C ALA A 81 -18.14 -20.25 -18.12
N GLY A 82 -17.16 -19.92 -18.98
CA GLY A 82 -17.30 -18.95 -20.06
C GLY A 82 -17.36 -17.49 -19.61
N LYS A 83 -16.90 -17.19 -18.39
CA LYS A 83 -16.87 -15.83 -17.84
C LYS A 83 -15.45 -15.25 -17.92
N THR A 84 -15.37 -13.94 -17.77
CA THR A 84 -14.10 -13.19 -17.69
C THR A 84 -13.87 -12.71 -16.25
N PRO A 85 -13.18 -13.50 -15.41
CA PRO A 85 -12.89 -13.15 -14.02
C PRO A 85 -11.85 -12.04 -13.88
N ASN A 86 -11.86 -11.35 -12.74
CA ASN A 86 -10.86 -10.33 -12.38
C ASN A 86 -10.07 -10.77 -11.12
N PRO A 87 -8.79 -11.18 -11.26
CA PRO A 87 -8.01 -11.75 -10.15
C PRO A 87 -7.57 -10.70 -9.12
N ASP A 88 -7.50 -9.43 -9.53
CA ASP A 88 -6.93 -8.35 -8.73
C ASP A 88 -7.82 -7.91 -7.55
N VAL A 89 -9.08 -8.33 -7.55
CA VAL A 89 -10.11 -7.94 -6.56
C VAL A 89 -10.06 -8.81 -5.29
N MET A 90 -9.35 -9.95 -5.33
CA MET A 90 -9.49 -11.04 -4.35
C MET A 90 -8.41 -11.07 -3.25
N CYS A 91 -7.81 -9.92 -2.92
CA CYS A 91 -6.61 -9.87 -2.08
C CYS A 91 -6.90 -9.58 -0.59
N ASN A 92 -7.35 -10.58 0.18
CA ASN A 92 -7.58 -10.49 1.64
C ASN A 92 -6.28 -10.56 2.47
N LYS A 93 -5.31 -9.70 2.18
CA LYS A 93 -3.95 -9.81 2.76
C LYS A 93 -3.71 -8.96 4.01
N GLU A 94 -4.73 -8.22 4.46
CA GLU A 94 -4.62 -7.32 5.61
C GLU A 94 -4.54 -8.07 6.95
N GLU A 95 -5.24 -9.20 7.09
CA GLU A 95 -5.24 -10.02 8.31
C GLU A 95 -3.83 -10.49 8.73
N LYS A 96 -2.97 -10.79 7.76
CA LYS A 96 -1.61 -11.29 8.04
C LYS A 96 -0.69 -10.18 8.55
N ALA A 97 -0.80 -8.97 8.02
CA ALA A 97 -0.02 -7.84 8.53
C ALA A 97 -0.41 -7.50 9.97
N LEU A 98 -1.72 -7.47 10.26
CA LEU A 98 -2.23 -7.24 11.62
C LEU A 98 -1.73 -8.31 12.60
N SER A 99 -1.68 -9.59 12.19
CA SER A 99 -1.13 -10.67 13.02
C SER A 99 0.36 -10.52 13.36
N LEU A 100 1.10 -9.75 12.57
CA LEU A 100 2.53 -9.45 12.79
C LEU A 100 2.73 -8.21 13.67
N GLY A 101 1.66 -7.67 14.26
CA GLY A 101 1.70 -6.48 15.11
C GLY A 101 1.65 -5.17 14.32
N ALA A 102 1.23 -5.20 13.06
CA ALA A 102 1.07 -3.99 12.28
C ALA A 102 -0.14 -3.16 12.72
N ASP A 103 -0.01 -1.84 12.81
CA ASP A 103 -1.18 -0.96 12.93
C ASP A 103 -1.87 -0.73 11.57
N PHE A 104 -1.05 -0.57 10.52
CA PHE A 104 -1.49 -0.26 9.17
C PHE A 104 -0.79 -1.06 8.09
N VAL A 105 -1.51 -1.22 6.98
CA VAL A 105 -1.02 -1.77 5.72
C VAL A 105 -1.06 -0.66 4.67
N ALA A 106 0.10 -0.31 4.17
CA ALA A 106 0.26 0.63 3.08
C ALA A 106 0.41 -0.07 1.73
N THR A 107 0.09 0.63 0.65
CA THR A 107 0.36 0.14 -0.70
C THR A 107 0.73 1.26 -1.65
N GLY A 108 1.45 0.92 -2.72
CA GLY A 108 1.67 1.81 -3.86
C GLY A 108 0.46 1.90 -4.79
N HIS A 109 -0.77 1.91 -4.27
CA HIS A 109 -1.95 2.11 -5.10
C HIS A 109 -2.24 3.59 -5.30
N TYR A 110 -2.60 3.94 -6.53
CA TYR A 110 -3.19 5.22 -6.88
C TYR A 110 -4.67 5.20 -6.48
N VAL A 111 -4.92 5.40 -5.20
CA VAL A 111 -6.25 5.65 -4.62
C VAL A 111 -6.08 6.54 -3.40
N ARG A 112 -7.17 7.15 -2.93
CA ARG A 112 -7.17 7.92 -1.68
C ARG A 112 -8.14 7.33 -0.69
N ARG A 113 -7.91 7.62 0.59
CA ARG A 113 -8.83 7.28 1.66
C ARG A 113 -9.22 8.54 2.43
N SER A 114 -10.47 8.61 2.87
CA SER A 114 -10.98 9.67 3.72
C SER A 114 -11.59 9.06 4.98
N PRO A 115 -11.20 9.48 6.18
CA PRO A 115 -10.11 10.43 6.46
C PRO A 115 -8.73 9.89 6.03
N GLU A 116 -7.78 10.80 5.75
CA GLU A 116 -6.42 10.40 5.35
C GLU A 116 -5.74 9.64 6.50
N PHE A 117 -5.91 10.12 7.73
CA PHE A 117 -5.40 9.50 8.95
C PHE A 117 -6.52 8.88 9.77
N PRO A 118 -6.30 7.69 10.36
CA PRO A 118 -7.16 7.21 11.42
C PRO A 118 -6.94 8.09 12.64
N ILE A 119 -7.97 8.80 13.07
CA ILE A 119 -7.99 9.46 14.39
C ILE A 119 -8.31 8.37 15.42
N SER A 120 -7.49 7.32 15.49
CA SER A 120 -7.63 6.33 16.56
C SER A 120 -6.76 6.80 17.71
N ASN A 121 -7.42 7.44 18.68
CA ASN A 121 -6.89 7.90 19.97
C ASN A 121 -6.07 9.20 19.95
N PHE A 122 -6.67 10.30 19.51
CA PHE A 122 -6.28 11.58 20.09
C PHE A 122 -6.76 11.59 21.55
N GLN A 123 -5.92 11.09 22.46
CA GLN A 123 -6.13 11.33 23.89
C GLN A 123 -5.81 12.80 24.14
N PHE A 124 -6.83 13.60 24.40
CA PHE A 124 -6.60 14.90 25.01
C PHE A 124 -5.93 14.66 26.36
N PRO A 125 -4.94 15.48 26.77
CA PRO A 125 -4.47 15.47 28.14
C PRO A 125 -5.68 15.59 29.07
N ASN A 126 -5.80 14.70 30.05
CA ASN A 126 -6.94 14.66 31.00
C ASN A 126 -7.09 15.97 31.79
N ASP A 127 -6.13 16.89 31.72
CA ASP A 127 -6.09 18.16 32.43
C ASP A 127 -6.80 19.29 31.69
N THR A 128 -8.04 19.08 31.23
CA THR A 128 -8.91 20.21 30.92
C THR A 128 -10.29 20.01 31.50
N GLU A 129 -10.66 20.85 32.47
CA GLU A 129 -12.02 21.10 33.00
C GLU A 129 -13.08 21.35 31.89
N ILE A 130 -12.66 21.40 30.63
CA ILE A 130 -13.46 21.60 29.43
C ILE A 130 -14.21 20.31 29.04
N ALA A 131 -13.62 19.12 29.24
CA ALA A 131 -14.24 17.86 28.82
C ALA A 131 -15.48 17.48 29.65
N GLU A 132 -15.44 17.75 30.96
CA GLU A 132 -16.56 17.47 31.87
C GLU A 132 -17.75 18.43 31.67
N ASN A 133 -17.49 19.70 31.35
CA ASN A 133 -18.55 20.71 31.18
C ASN A 133 -19.32 20.60 29.86
N PHE A 134 -18.77 19.93 28.84
CA PHE A 134 -19.39 19.81 27.52
C PHE A 134 -19.82 18.38 27.15
N GLY A 135 -19.67 17.40 28.05
CA GLY A 135 -20.07 16.01 27.78
C GLY A 135 -19.39 15.41 26.55
N ILE A 136 -18.15 15.81 26.26
CA ILE A 136 -17.42 15.36 25.07
C ILE A 136 -16.85 13.97 25.37
N GLU A 137 -17.42 12.93 24.78
CA GLU A 137 -16.81 11.60 24.81
C GLU A 137 -15.40 11.68 24.21
N ASN A 138 -14.40 11.24 24.98
CA ASN A 138 -12.96 11.31 24.66
C ASN A 138 -12.50 10.43 23.47
N SER A 139 -13.39 10.12 22.52
CA SER A 139 -13.06 9.41 21.30
C SER A 139 -13.95 9.86 20.15
N LEU A 140 -13.40 10.59 19.18
CA LEU A 140 -14.00 10.76 17.87
C LEU A 140 -13.96 9.39 17.15
N LYS A 141 -14.97 8.54 17.35
CA LYS A 141 -15.15 7.31 16.58
C LYS A 141 -15.50 7.70 15.14
N ILE A 142 -14.53 7.59 14.24
CA ILE A 142 -14.80 7.70 12.81
C ILE A 142 -15.32 6.36 12.33
N GLU A 143 -16.63 6.28 12.13
CA GLU A 143 -17.29 5.05 11.67
C GLU A 143 -17.30 4.90 10.14
N ASN A 144 -16.90 5.94 9.40
CA ASN A 144 -17.07 6.00 7.94
C ASN A 144 -15.77 6.32 7.19
N TYR A 145 -15.03 5.29 6.80
CA TYR A 145 -13.93 5.37 5.84
C TYR A 145 -14.48 5.35 4.40
N LYS A 146 -13.96 6.24 3.55
CA LYS A 146 -14.33 6.33 2.14
C LYS A 146 -13.12 6.06 1.27
N LEU A 147 -13.23 5.10 0.36
CA LEU A 147 -12.32 4.97 -0.77
C LEU A 147 -12.64 6.07 -1.79
N LYS A 148 -11.62 6.81 -2.20
CA LYS A 148 -11.70 7.93 -3.14
C LYS A 148 -10.79 7.65 -4.33
N ILE A 149 -11.17 8.18 -5.49
CA ILE A 149 -10.33 8.14 -6.68
C ILE A 149 -8.99 8.87 -6.44
N ALA A 150 -7.93 8.42 -7.11
CA ALA A 150 -6.65 9.10 -7.16
C ALA A 150 -6.76 10.51 -7.74
N LYS A 151 -5.75 11.33 -7.46
CA LYS A 151 -5.57 12.60 -8.15
C LYS A 151 -5.21 12.40 -9.63
N ASP A 152 -4.41 11.39 -9.93
CA ASP A 152 -4.10 10.97 -11.30
C ASP A 152 -5.20 10.05 -11.83
N GLN A 153 -6.18 10.60 -12.53
CA GLN A 153 -7.32 9.83 -13.04
C GLN A 153 -6.92 8.75 -14.06
N ASN A 154 -5.83 8.95 -14.81
CA ASN A 154 -5.35 7.96 -15.79
C ASN A 154 -4.69 6.75 -15.13
N LYS A 155 -4.37 6.86 -13.84
CA LYS A 155 -3.72 5.83 -13.05
C LYS A 155 -4.59 5.39 -11.87
N ASP A 156 -5.81 5.89 -11.75
CA ASP A 156 -6.72 5.51 -10.68
C ASP A 156 -6.91 3.99 -10.62
N GLN A 157 -6.77 3.45 -9.41
CA GLN A 157 -6.90 2.02 -9.13
C GLN A 157 -8.08 1.72 -8.20
N SER A 158 -8.99 2.67 -8.00
CA SER A 158 -10.14 2.50 -7.10
C SER A 158 -11.07 1.38 -7.55
N TYR A 159 -11.19 1.20 -8.88
CA TYR A 159 -11.95 0.11 -9.50
C TYR A 159 -11.55 -1.27 -8.98
N PHE A 160 -10.30 -1.49 -8.62
CA PHE A 160 -9.84 -2.79 -8.19
C PHE A 160 -9.91 -3.02 -6.68
N LEU A 161 -10.14 -1.95 -5.92
CA LEU A 161 -10.23 -1.97 -4.46
C LEU A 161 -11.68 -1.79 -3.98
N TRP A 162 -12.65 -1.94 -4.89
CA TRP A 162 -14.08 -1.75 -4.61
C TRP A 162 -14.65 -2.75 -3.58
N THR A 163 -13.98 -3.89 -3.38
CA THR A 163 -14.37 -4.91 -2.39
C THR A 163 -13.89 -4.63 -0.97
N LEU A 164 -13.06 -3.59 -0.76
CA LEU A 164 -12.55 -3.26 0.56
C LEU A 164 -13.70 -2.88 1.51
N THR A 165 -13.73 -3.55 2.66
CA THR A 165 -14.71 -3.28 3.73
C THR A 165 -14.26 -2.13 4.63
N GLN A 166 -15.15 -1.66 5.52
CA GLN A 166 -14.79 -0.62 6.50
C GLN A 166 -13.69 -1.07 7.46
N GLU A 167 -13.77 -2.32 7.93
CA GLU A 167 -12.72 -2.93 8.77
C GLU A 167 -11.37 -2.96 8.07
N GLN A 168 -11.37 -3.23 6.76
CA GLN A 168 -10.15 -3.24 5.97
C GLN A 168 -9.59 -1.84 5.72
N LEU A 169 -10.46 -0.92 5.25
CA LEU A 169 -10.10 0.47 4.97
C LEU A 169 -9.57 1.21 6.21
N LYS A 170 -10.03 0.84 7.41
CA LYS A 170 -9.52 1.38 8.68
C LYS A 170 -8.01 1.22 8.81
N HIS A 171 -7.49 0.07 8.39
CA HIS A 171 -6.07 -0.30 8.49
C HIS A 171 -5.27 0.01 7.22
N CYS A 172 -5.90 0.53 6.16
CA CYS A 172 -5.21 0.83 4.91
C CYS A 172 -4.63 2.26 4.83
N LEU A 173 -3.42 2.37 4.26
CA LEU A 173 -2.79 3.63 3.88
C LEU A 173 -2.45 3.64 2.38
N PHE A 174 -2.66 4.79 1.74
CA PHE A 174 -2.39 4.99 0.31
C PHE A 174 -1.55 6.26 0.09
N PRO A 175 -0.23 6.19 0.36
CA PRO A 175 0.62 7.39 0.44
C PRO A 175 0.76 8.15 -0.88
N ILE A 176 0.54 7.48 -2.00
CA ILE A 176 0.75 8.03 -3.35
C ILE A 176 -0.54 8.50 -4.03
N GLY A 177 -1.71 8.39 -3.38
CA GLY A 177 -3.00 8.72 -3.97
C GLY A 177 -3.15 10.17 -4.46
N ASP A 178 -2.41 11.11 -3.86
CA ASP A 178 -2.38 12.52 -4.22
C ASP A 178 -1.24 12.90 -5.18
N TYR A 179 -0.47 11.92 -5.66
CA TYR A 179 0.65 12.09 -6.56
C TYR A 179 0.27 11.75 -8.00
N LEU A 180 1.02 12.31 -8.95
CA LEU A 180 0.94 11.94 -10.37
C LEU A 180 2.00 10.88 -10.67
N LYS A 181 1.73 9.98 -11.61
CA LYS A 181 2.69 8.92 -11.98
C LYS A 181 3.91 9.47 -12.71
N SER A 182 3.69 10.35 -13.67
CA SER A 182 4.73 10.99 -14.48
C SER A 182 4.36 12.42 -14.82
N GLU A 183 5.35 13.19 -15.26
CA GLU A 183 5.25 14.58 -15.70
C GLU A 183 4.50 14.75 -17.03
N ALA A 184 3.37 14.07 -17.22
CA ALA A 184 2.64 14.14 -18.47
C ALA A 184 1.99 15.54 -18.66
N GLY A 185 2.79 16.49 -19.15
CA GLY A 185 2.32 17.66 -19.89
C GLY A 185 1.97 18.93 -19.10
N GLY A 186 2.50 19.18 -17.90
CA GLY A 186 2.17 20.44 -17.21
C GLY A 186 3.24 21.06 -16.32
N ALA A 187 2.85 22.22 -15.77
CA ALA A 187 3.70 23.20 -15.09
C ALA A 187 4.60 22.60 -13.98
N GLU A 188 5.65 23.32 -13.61
CA GLU A 188 6.71 22.88 -12.68
C GLU A 188 6.19 22.33 -11.33
N GLU A 189 5.01 22.77 -10.87
CA GLU A 189 4.36 22.23 -9.67
C GLU A 189 3.88 20.77 -9.85
N GLN A 190 3.47 20.36 -11.05
CA GLN A 190 3.11 18.97 -11.35
C GLN A 190 4.34 18.06 -11.41
N LYS A 191 5.50 18.57 -11.85
CA LYS A 191 6.77 17.83 -11.79
C LYS A 191 7.17 17.48 -10.36
N ARG A 192 7.02 18.43 -9.43
CA ARG A 192 7.31 18.25 -8.00
C ARG A 192 6.44 17.18 -7.32
N ARG A 193 5.29 16.83 -7.90
CA ARG A 193 4.35 15.79 -7.42
C ARG A 193 4.43 14.47 -8.21
N SER A 194 5.44 14.30 -9.05
CA SER A 194 5.68 13.06 -9.80
C SER A 194 6.33 12.00 -8.90
N ILE A 195 5.77 10.78 -8.91
CA ILE A 195 6.36 9.62 -8.21
C ILE A 195 7.75 9.28 -8.77
N ARG A 196 7.93 9.28 -10.08
CA ARG A 196 9.24 9.00 -10.69
C ARG A 196 10.27 10.07 -10.36
N GLU A 197 9.86 11.33 -10.31
CA GLU A 197 10.79 12.42 -9.97
C GLU A 197 11.19 12.37 -8.49
N THR A 198 10.24 12.06 -7.62
CA THR A 198 10.53 11.77 -6.21
C THR A 198 11.54 10.62 -6.09
N ALA A 199 11.32 9.52 -6.83
CA ALA A 199 12.26 8.40 -6.83
C ALA A 199 13.67 8.80 -7.30
N ARG A 200 13.79 9.62 -8.35
CA ARG A 200 15.10 10.12 -8.84
C ARG A 200 15.78 11.04 -7.84
N LYS A 201 15.04 11.98 -7.25
CA LYS A 201 15.55 12.92 -6.25
C LYS A 201 16.17 12.19 -5.04
N PHE A 202 15.57 11.07 -4.63
CA PHE A 202 16.08 10.23 -3.53
C PHE A 202 17.06 9.14 -3.99
N GLY A 203 17.38 9.09 -5.28
CA GLY A 203 18.31 8.11 -5.86
C GLY A 203 17.83 6.67 -5.68
N LEU A 204 16.52 6.42 -5.80
CA LEU A 204 15.95 5.08 -5.71
C LEU A 204 16.28 4.30 -6.99
N PRO A 205 16.78 3.05 -6.89
CA PRO A 205 17.18 2.24 -8.05
C PRO A 205 15.99 1.89 -8.98
N THR A 206 14.76 1.97 -8.47
CA THR A 206 13.53 1.68 -9.22
C THR A 206 12.98 2.87 -10.01
N ALA A 207 13.61 4.06 -9.97
CA ALA A 207 13.04 5.29 -10.51
C ALA A 207 12.65 5.21 -12.00
N ASP A 208 13.51 4.59 -12.82
CA ASP A 208 13.30 4.45 -14.26
C ASP A 208 12.79 3.06 -14.67
N LYS A 209 12.49 2.19 -13.69
CA LYS A 209 11.93 0.87 -13.95
C LYS A 209 10.56 1.02 -14.64
N LYS A 210 10.30 0.19 -15.66
CA LYS A 210 8.99 0.13 -16.32
C LYS A 210 7.94 -0.37 -15.32
N ASP A 211 6.72 0.12 -15.47
CA ASP A 211 5.62 -0.33 -14.61
C ASP A 211 5.38 -1.84 -14.84
N SER A 212 5.27 -2.60 -13.75
CA SER A 212 4.92 -4.00 -13.85
C SER A 212 3.44 -4.14 -14.17
N GLN A 213 3.12 -4.97 -15.16
CA GLN A 213 1.75 -5.45 -15.40
C GLN A 213 1.59 -6.75 -14.60
N GLY A 214 1.16 -6.64 -13.34
CA GLY A 214 1.06 -7.81 -12.46
C GLY A 214 0.55 -7.51 -11.05
N VAL A 215 0.12 -8.57 -10.36
CA VAL A 215 -0.61 -8.54 -9.10
C VAL A 215 0.15 -7.84 -7.96
N ARG A 216 -0.60 -7.06 -7.18
CA ARG A 216 -0.08 -5.97 -6.33
C ARG A 216 0.45 -6.46 -4.97
N VAL A 217 1.39 -5.69 -4.41
CA VAL A 217 2.12 -6.04 -3.17
C VAL A 217 2.11 -4.91 -2.13
N PHE A 218 1.92 -5.27 -0.86
CA PHE A 218 1.72 -4.40 0.31
C PHE A 218 3.01 -3.98 1.01
N GLU A 219 2.91 -2.93 1.83
CA GLU A 219 3.90 -2.35 2.73
C GLU A 219 3.28 -2.27 4.12
N ILE A 220 4.08 -2.37 5.17
CA ILE A 220 3.57 -2.35 6.54
C ILE A 220 4.07 -1.07 7.22
N ALA A 221 3.18 -0.35 7.88
CA ALA A 221 3.49 0.87 8.61
C ALA A 221 2.88 0.84 10.01
N ASN A 222 3.71 1.08 11.02
CA ASN A 222 3.30 1.20 12.40
C ASN A 222 3.21 2.67 12.80
N SER A 223 2.16 3.02 13.53
CA SER A 223 2.07 4.30 14.21
C SER A 223 2.94 4.23 15.44
N GLY A 224 4.16 4.79 15.35
CA GLY A 224 5.16 4.67 16.39
C GLY A 224 4.62 4.95 17.79
N LYS A 225 4.73 3.96 18.68
CA LYS A 225 4.99 4.19 20.09
C LYS A 225 6.42 3.74 20.35
N SER A 226 7.31 4.69 20.59
CA SER A 226 8.60 4.42 21.21
C SER A 226 8.33 3.91 22.64
N GLY A 227 8.22 2.60 22.78
CA GLY A 227 8.34 1.93 24.07
C GLY A 227 9.81 1.65 24.33
N THR A 228 10.46 2.53 25.06
CA THR A 228 11.58 2.13 25.90
C THR A 228 11.00 1.38 27.10
N ASP A 229 11.35 0.11 27.25
CA ASP A 229 11.53 -0.59 28.52
C ASP A 229 12.48 -1.78 28.29
#